data_AF-A0A3C2C1S9-F1
#
_entry.id   AF-A0A3C2C1S9-F1
#
_cell.length_a   1.000
_cell.length_b   1.000
_cell.length_c   1.000
_cell.angle_alpha   90.00
_cell.angle_beta   90.00
_cell.angle_gamma   90.00
#
_symmetry.space_group_name_H-M   'P 1'
#
loop_
_entity.id
_entity.type
_entity.pdbx_description
1 polymer ?
#
loop_
_entity_poly.entity_id
_entity_poly.type
_entity_poly.pdbx_seq_one_letter_code
_entity_poly.pdbx_strand_id
1 'polypeptide(L)'
;MPANETPESQKFIDTAAKHIADQVDLDRLIGINQKTIESPTPVINNTTSSITVAVAKDSAFGFYYQDDLDAFDSLGVDLVYFDTLTDDKLPEADALFIGGGFPEMQLEALSANQSLLTDIKAKIQAGLPTYAECGGLMYLSRQITHQGKSHKLVGVIEADTLMTPKPIGRGYVQLAPTGNHPWSGVSKQISAHEFHYSKLENIDPKTHYAYKVLRGVGVDNKRDGILIHNLLATYSHLRNVGSNHWVEQFVNFIKDIKKTS
;
A
#
# COMPACT_ATOMS: atom_id res chain seq x y z
N MET A 1 -1.16 0.74 17.86
CA MET A 1 -0.40 1.99 17.71
C MET A 1 1.05 1.61 17.44
N PRO A 2 1.68 2.12 16.37
CA PRO A 2 3.10 1.92 16.11
C PRO A 2 3.94 2.50 17.26
N ALA A 3 5.15 1.95 17.46
CA ALA A 3 6.04 2.27 18.57
C ALA A 3 6.67 3.68 18.54
N ASN A 4 6.32 4.52 17.56
CA ASN A 4 7.06 5.74 17.26
C ASN A 4 6.44 7.02 17.85
N GLU A 5 5.37 6.92 18.65
CA GLU A 5 4.54 8.10 18.96
C GLU A 5 4.69 8.71 20.36
N THR A 6 5.52 8.18 21.27
CA THR A 6 5.70 8.83 22.59
C THR A 6 6.99 8.41 23.33
N PRO A 7 7.62 9.30 24.13
CA PRO A 7 8.67 8.93 25.08
C PRO A 7 8.24 7.85 26.09
N GLU A 8 6.93 7.75 26.39
CA GLU A 8 6.38 6.65 27.19
C GLU A 8 6.51 5.28 26.50
N SER A 9 6.47 5.25 25.16
CA SER A 9 6.62 4.00 24.38
C SER A 9 8.03 3.44 24.51
N GLN A 10 9.06 4.28 24.49
CA GLN A 10 10.45 3.84 24.68
C GLN A 10 10.69 3.28 26.09
N LYS A 11 10.17 3.94 27.13
CA LYS A 11 10.25 3.43 28.51
C LYS A 11 9.56 2.08 28.67
N PHE A 12 8.42 1.88 28.01
CA PHE A 12 7.75 0.59 28.00
C PHE A 12 8.60 -0.48 27.30
N ILE A 13 9.18 -0.16 26.14
CA ILE A 13 10.07 -1.06 25.39
C ILE A 13 11.28 -1.45 26.24
N ASP A 14 11.96 -0.49 26.87
CA ASP A 14 13.15 -0.74 27.69
C ASP A 14 12.80 -1.62 28.91
N THR A 15 11.65 -1.37 29.54
CA THR A 15 11.17 -2.17 30.68
C THR A 15 10.84 -3.60 30.25
N ALA A 16 10.13 -3.77 29.13
CA ALA A 16 9.83 -5.08 28.57
C ALA A 16 11.10 -5.85 28.17
N ALA A 17 12.05 -5.18 27.51
CA ALA A 17 13.34 -5.75 27.13
C ALA A 17 14.12 -6.23 28.35
N LYS A 18 14.17 -5.43 29.42
CA LYS A 18 14.80 -5.80 30.69
C LYS A 18 14.15 -7.03 31.32
N HIS A 19 12.82 -7.07 31.40
CA HIS A 19 12.11 -8.23 31.95
C HIS A 19 12.35 -9.51 31.14
N ILE A 20 12.38 -9.41 29.81
CA ILE A 20 12.68 -10.55 28.95
C ILE A 20 14.12 -11.02 29.18
N ALA A 21 15.11 -10.11 29.17
CA ALA A 21 16.51 -10.47 29.40
C ALA A 21 16.75 -11.09 30.79
N ASP A 22 16.05 -10.60 31.82
CA ASP A 22 16.19 -11.07 33.20
C ASP A 22 15.46 -12.42 33.43
N GLN A 23 14.47 -12.79 32.61
CA GLN A 23 13.64 -13.99 32.82
C GLN A 23 13.78 -15.06 31.73
N VAL A 24 14.45 -14.75 30.63
CA VAL A 24 14.65 -15.64 29.50
C VAL A 24 16.14 -15.83 29.31
N ASP A 25 16.57 -17.09 29.31
CA ASP A 25 17.92 -17.47 28.94
C ASP A 25 18.08 -17.29 27.42
N LEU A 26 18.41 -16.05 27.01
CA LEU A 26 18.54 -15.65 25.61
C LEU A 26 19.64 -16.44 24.91
N ASP A 27 20.74 -16.73 25.61
CA ASP A 27 21.84 -17.53 25.09
C ASP A 27 21.38 -18.96 24.77
N ARG A 28 20.57 -19.56 25.67
CA ARG A 28 19.97 -20.86 25.42
C ARG A 28 18.93 -20.82 24.30
N LEU A 29 18.12 -19.77 24.18
CA LEU A 29 17.18 -19.62 23.06
C LEU A 29 17.90 -19.51 21.71
N ILE A 30 18.96 -18.70 21.63
CA ILE A 30 19.79 -18.54 20.44
C ILE A 30 20.54 -19.85 20.12
N GLY A 31 20.97 -20.56 21.17
CA GLY A 31 21.65 -21.85 21.09
C GLY A 31 20.74 -23.05 20.79
N ILE A 32 19.42 -22.92 20.86
CA ILE A 32 18.51 -23.96 20.35
C ILE A 32 18.73 -24.01 18.85
N ASN A 33 19.29 -25.15 18.42
CA ASN A 33 19.66 -25.46 17.05
C ASN A 33 18.66 -24.85 16.06
N GLN A 34 19.02 -23.70 15.51
CA GLN A 34 18.33 -23.13 14.37
C GLN A 34 18.48 -24.23 13.32
N LYS A 35 17.40 -24.96 13.02
CA LYS A 35 17.31 -25.60 11.72
C LYS A 35 17.70 -24.48 10.77
N THR A 36 18.85 -24.59 10.13
CA THR A 36 19.27 -23.63 9.13
C THR A 36 18.15 -23.67 8.11
N ILE A 37 17.23 -22.71 8.21
CA ILE A 37 16.35 -22.40 7.12
C ILE A 37 17.37 -21.90 6.13
N GLU A 38 17.70 -22.71 5.12
CA GLU A 38 18.47 -22.24 3.99
C GLU A 38 17.76 -20.96 3.56
N SER A 39 18.39 -19.81 3.86
CA SER A 39 17.94 -18.56 3.28
C SER A 39 17.95 -18.83 1.79
N PRO A 40 16.81 -18.67 1.09
CA PRO A 40 16.80 -18.88 -0.34
C PRO A 40 17.96 -18.07 -0.89
N THR A 41 18.90 -18.75 -1.57
CA THR A 41 20.05 -18.09 -2.17
C THR A 41 19.50 -16.90 -2.93
N PRO A 42 19.93 -15.66 -2.63
CA PRO A 42 19.40 -14.50 -3.34
C PRO A 42 19.61 -14.80 -4.82
N VAL A 43 18.51 -14.99 -5.53
CA VAL A 43 18.55 -15.15 -6.97
C VAL A 43 18.89 -13.75 -7.45
N ILE A 44 20.18 -13.49 -7.58
CA ILE A 44 20.67 -12.30 -8.26
C ILE A 44 20.26 -12.52 -9.71
N ASN A 45 19.04 -12.11 -10.03
CA ASN A 45 18.57 -12.06 -11.38
C ASN A 45 19.38 -10.96 -12.07
N ASN A 46 20.42 -11.37 -12.78
CA ASN A 46 21.19 -10.52 -13.71
C ASN A 46 20.33 -9.99 -14.89
N THR A 47 19.01 -10.11 -14.81
CA THR A 47 18.10 -9.42 -15.71
C THR A 47 18.00 -7.98 -15.24
N THR A 48 18.75 -7.10 -15.90
CA THR A 48 18.54 -5.66 -15.87
C THR A 48 17.13 -5.36 -16.41
N SER A 49 16.11 -5.42 -15.56
CA SER A 49 14.79 -4.94 -15.90
C SER A 49 14.87 -3.42 -15.82
N SER A 50 14.59 -2.72 -16.93
CA SER A 50 14.56 -1.25 -16.99
C SER A 50 13.25 -0.70 -16.42
N ILE A 51 12.74 -1.30 -15.32
CA ILE A 51 11.49 -0.89 -14.69
C ILE A 51 11.84 -0.16 -13.40
N THR A 52 11.40 1.08 -13.32
CA THR A 52 11.50 1.87 -12.10
C THR A 52 10.10 2.07 -11.51
N VAL A 53 9.93 1.81 -10.21
CA VAL A 53 8.67 2.06 -9.50
C VAL A 53 8.89 3.15 -8.46
N ALA A 54 8.14 4.24 -8.56
CA ALA A 54 8.09 5.27 -7.54
C ALA A 54 7.29 4.76 -6.33
N VAL A 55 7.86 4.83 -5.14
CA VAL A 55 7.22 4.37 -3.89
C VAL A 55 7.15 5.51 -2.88
N ALA A 56 5.94 5.86 -2.44
CA ALA A 56 5.75 6.90 -1.42
C ALA A 56 6.33 6.43 -0.07
N LYS A 57 7.27 7.16 0.54
CA LYS A 57 7.86 6.73 1.81
C LYS A 57 8.20 7.91 2.70
N ASP A 58 7.32 8.15 3.67
CA ASP A 58 7.40 9.28 4.59
C ASP A 58 6.54 9.00 5.85
N SER A 59 6.28 10.03 6.65
CA SER A 59 5.47 9.87 7.87
C SER A 59 3.97 9.64 7.62
N ALA A 60 3.46 9.95 6.43
CA ALA A 60 2.11 9.62 6.01
C ALA A 60 2.02 8.21 5.43
N PHE A 61 3.08 7.71 4.77
CA PHE A 61 3.12 6.41 4.08
C PHE A 61 4.33 5.57 4.49
N GLY A 62 4.08 4.54 5.29
CA GLY A 62 5.15 3.66 5.80
C GLY A 62 4.75 2.20 5.96
N PHE A 63 3.53 1.82 5.58
CA PHE A 63 3.07 0.43 5.75
C PHE A 63 3.36 -0.37 4.49
N TYR A 64 4.53 -0.99 4.51
CA TYR A 64 5.02 -1.87 3.47
C TYR A 64 5.43 -3.20 4.07
N TYR A 65 5.12 -4.29 3.38
CA TYR A 65 5.69 -5.60 3.68
C TYR A 65 7.09 -5.68 3.08
N GLN A 66 8.08 -6.04 3.89
CA GLN A 66 9.44 -6.22 3.39
C GLN A 66 9.49 -7.30 2.30
N ASP A 67 8.72 -8.40 2.46
CA ASP A 67 8.57 -9.44 1.45
C ASP A 67 8.11 -8.91 0.08
N ASP A 68 7.30 -7.85 0.05
CA ASP A 68 6.81 -7.26 -1.19
C ASP A 68 7.90 -6.41 -1.86
N LEU A 69 8.68 -5.67 -1.06
CA LEU A 69 9.82 -4.89 -1.54
C LEU A 69 10.94 -5.81 -2.06
N ASP A 70 11.22 -6.90 -1.33
CA ASP A 70 12.20 -7.91 -1.73
C ASP A 70 11.74 -8.64 -3.00
N ALA A 71 10.42 -8.82 -3.19
CA ALA A 71 9.89 -9.38 -4.43
C ALA A 71 10.13 -8.47 -5.63
N PHE A 72 10.01 -7.13 -5.48
CA PHE A 72 10.38 -6.20 -6.55
C PHE A 72 11.86 -6.30 -6.90
N ASP A 73 12.74 -6.31 -5.88
CA ASP A 73 14.19 -6.46 -6.06
C ASP A 73 14.53 -7.78 -6.78
N SER A 74 13.89 -8.89 -6.38
CA SER A 74 14.09 -10.20 -7.00
C SER A 74 13.67 -10.24 -8.49
N LEU A 75 12.76 -9.35 -8.89
CA LEU A 75 12.33 -9.18 -10.29
C LEU A 75 13.20 -8.18 -11.07
N GLY A 76 14.24 -7.64 -10.45
CA GLY A 76 15.14 -6.64 -11.02
C GLY A 76 14.46 -5.28 -11.22
N VAL A 77 13.52 -4.91 -10.35
CA VAL A 77 12.82 -3.62 -10.40
C VAL A 77 13.50 -2.62 -9.49
N ASP A 78 13.83 -1.45 -10.03
CA ASP A 78 14.42 -0.35 -9.26
C ASP A 78 13.31 0.40 -8.49
N LEU A 79 13.38 0.39 -7.16
CA LEU A 79 12.47 1.18 -6.33
C LEU A 79 13.08 2.56 -6.04
N VAL A 80 12.38 3.62 -6.43
CA VAL A 80 12.76 5.00 -6.10
C VAL A 80 11.76 5.55 -5.11
N TYR A 81 12.25 5.91 -3.93
CA TYR A 81 11.40 6.47 -2.88
C TYR A 81 11.26 7.99 -3.04
N PHE A 82 10.07 8.51 -2.73
CA PHE A 82 9.78 9.94 -2.71
C PHE A 82 8.95 10.29 -1.47
N ASP A 83 9.05 11.55 -1.03
CA ASP A 83 8.36 12.09 0.13
C ASP A 83 7.16 12.94 -0.31
N THR A 84 5.95 12.47 0.04
CA THR A 84 4.69 13.14 -0.33
C THR A 84 4.48 14.50 0.34
N LEU A 85 5.24 14.79 1.39
CA LEU A 85 5.15 16.01 2.18
C LEU A 85 6.08 17.10 1.65
N THR A 86 7.19 16.73 1.01
CA THR A 86 8.27 17.68 0.68
C THR A 86 8.69 17.70 -0.79
N ASP A 87 8.61 16.59 -1.52
CA ASP A 87 8.98 16.56 -2.94
C ASP A 87 7.92 17.28 -3.79
N ASP A 88 8.34 18.04 -4.79
CA ASP A 88 7.45 18.85 -5.62
C ASP A 88 6.92 18.13 -6.86
N LYS A 89 7.47 16.95 -7.18
CA LYS A 89 7.12 16.10 -8.32
C LYS A 89 7.42 14.63 -8.04
N LEU A 90 6.70 13.74 -8.71
CA LEU A 90 7.09 12.33 -8.76
C LEU A 90 8.44 12.19 -9.47
N PRO A 91 9.34 11.32 -8.97
CA PRO A 91 10.53 10.94 -9.72
C PRO A 91 10.14 10.29 -11.05
N GLU A 92 11.05 10.32 -12.03
CA GLU A 92 10.87 9.60 -13.28
C GLU A 92 10.79 8.10 -13.00
N ALA A 93 9.64 7.51 -13.28
CA ALA A 93 9.36 6.11 -12.99
C ALA A 93 8.30 5.57 -13.98
N ASP A 94 8.32 4.26 -14.17
CA ASP A 94 7.40 3.54 -15.03
C ASP A 94 6.07 3.20 -14.35
N ALA A 95 6.03 3.26 -13.03
CA ALA A 95 4.83 3.00 -12.24
C ALA A 95 4.92 3.67 -10.87
N LEU A 96 3.77 3.72 -10.20
CA LEU A 96 3.61 4.28 -8.86
C LEU A 96 3.02 3.23 -7.92
N PHE A 97 3.63 3.09 -6.74
CA PHE A 97 3.09 2.31 -5.63
C PHE A 97 2.95 3.19 -4.38
N ILE A 98 1.73 3.30 -3.86
CA ILE A 98 1.44 4.01 -2.60
C ILE A 98 0.84 3.01 -1.63
N GLY A 99 1.64 2.55 -0.67
CA GLY A 99 1.18 1.61 0.35
C GLY A 99 0.26 2.24 1.39
N GLY A 100 0.10 1.52 2.50
CA GLY A 100 -0.68 2.01 3.62
C GLY A 100 0.01 3.08 4.44
N GLY A 101 -0.78 3.74 5.28
CA GLY A 101 -0.30 4.70 6.24
C GLY A 101 -1.46 5.50 6.83
N PHE A 102 -1.14 6.62 7.47
CA PHE A 102 -2.09 7.49 8.15
C PHE A 102 -2.07 8.91 7.56
N PRO A 103 -2.47 9.10 6.29
CA PRO A 103 -2.47 10.42 5.66
C PRO A 103 -3.34 11.43 6.43
N GLU A 104 -4.34 10.97 7.20
CA GLU A 104 -5.18 11.80 8.06
C GLU A 104 -4.40 12.55 9.16
N MET A 105 -3.18 12.11 9.49
CA MET A 105 -2.28 12.73 10.47
C MET A 105 -1.39 13.81 9.86
N GLN A 106 -1.31 13.88 8.52
CA GLN A 106 -0.44 14.79 7.78
C GLN A 106 -1.22 15.65 6.76
N LEU A 107 -2.55 15.78 6.91
CA LEU A 107 -3.42 16.41 5.91
C LEU A 107 -3.03 17.85 5.55
N GLU A 108 -2.58 18.63 6.53
CA GLU A 108 -2.17 20.01 6.31
C GLU A 108 -0.96 20.09 5.38
N ALA A 109 0.08 19.28 5.63
CA ALA A 109 1.26 19.22 4.79
C ALA A 109 0.96 18.59 3.42
N LEU A 110 0.24 17.46 3.38
CA LEU A 110 -0.17 16.79 2.14
C LEU A 110 -0.99 17.72 1.23
N SER A 111 -1.96 18.45 1.81
CA SER A 111 -2.77 19.40 1.05
C SER A 111 -2.04 20.69 0.71
N ALA A 112 -0.95 21.04 1.39
CA ALA A 112 -0.11 22.17 1.01
C ALA A 112 0.74 21.87 -0.24
N ASN A 113 1.11 20.61 -0.47
CA ASN A 113 1.94 20.18 -1.59
C ASN A 113 1.18 20.09 -2.93
N GLN A 114 0.61 21.21 -3.37
CA GLN A 114 -0.22 21.28 -4.59
C GLN A 114 0.53 20.87 -5.87
N SER A 115 1.85 21.07 -5.91
CA SER A 115 2.70 20.69 -7.05
C SER A 115 2.67 19.18 -7.25
N LEU A 116 3.01 18.42 -6.20
CA LEU A 116 3.04 16.97 -6.27
C LEU A 116 1.65 16.38 -6.50
N LEU A 117 0.61 16.91 -5.82
CA LEU A 117 -0.77 16.45 -6.02
C LEU A 117 -1.21 16.56 -7.49
N THR A 118 -0.86 17.68 -8.15
CA THR A 118 -1.19 17.92 -9.55
C THR A 118 -0.39 17.01 -10.49
N ASP A 119 0.91 16.83 -10.21
CA ASP A 119 1.79 15.96 -10.98
C ASP A 119 1.36 14.50 -10.94
N ILE A 120 1.07 13.97 -9.74
CA ILE A 120 0.53 12.60 -9.56
C ILE A 120 -0.76 12.43 -10.37
N LYS A 121 -1.71 13.36 -10.22
CA LYS A 121 -2.99 13.29 -10.94
C LYS A 121 -2.76 13.26 -12.46
N ALA A 122 -1.94 14.16 -12.98
CA ALA A 122 -1.66 14.25 -14.41
C ALA A 122 -1.01 12.97 -14.94
N LYS A 123 -0.02 12.41 -14.23
CA LYS A 123 0.66 11.17 -14.62
C LYS A 123 -0.26 9.95 -14.62
N ILE A 124 -1.12 9.80 -13.61
CA ILE A 124 -2.12 8.71 -13.59
C ILE A 124 -3.13 8.87 -14.74
N GLN A 125 -3.60 10.09 -14.99
CA GLN A 125 -4.51 10.38 -16.11
C GLN A 125 -3.87 10.13 -17.48
N ALA A 126 -2.55 10.34 -17.59
CA ALA A 126 -1.75 10.01 -18.77
C ALA A 126 -1.45 8.51 -18.91
N GLY A 127 -1.89 7.67 -17.96
CA GLY A 127 -1.80 6.21 -18.04
C GLY A 127 -0.68 5.58 -17.22
N LEU A 128 -0.05 6.30 -16.27
CA LEU A 128 0.94 5.71 -15.36
C LEU A 128 0.32 4.52 -14.60
N PRO A 129 0.82 3.27 -14.77
CA PRO A 129 0.42 2.13 -13.96
C PRO A 129 0.58 2.46 -12.48
N THR A 130 -0.51 2.31 -11.71
CA THR A 130 -0.51 2.70 -10.31
C THR A 130 -1.19 1.65 -9.45
N TYR A 131 -0.57 1.31 -8.32
CA TYR A 131 -1.17 0.50 -7.27
C TYR A 131 -1.21 1.29 -5.96
N ALA A 132 -2.36 1.30 -5.28
CA ALA A 132 -2.51 2.01 -4.02
C ALA A 132 -3.32 1.22 -2.98
N GLU A 133 -2.88 1.27 -1.72
CA GLU A 133 -3.52 0.54 -0.62
C GLU A 133 -3.93 1.47 0.52
N CYS A 134 -5.13 1.28 1.07
CA CYS A 134 -5.67 1.94 2.26
C CYS A 134 -5.42 3.46 2.28
N GLY A 135 -4.41 3.93 3.03
CA GLY A 135 -4.00 5.33 3.05
C GLY A 135 -3.69 5.90 1.65
N GLY A 136 -3.07 5.10 0.77
CA GLY A 136 -2.83 5.48 -0.62
C GLY A 136 -4.12 5.70 -1.40
N LEU A 137 -5.14 4.83 -1.24
CA LEU A 137 -6.47 5.05 -1.81
C LEU A 137 -7.07 6.36 -1.30
N MET A 138 -6.95 6.63 0.00
CA MET A 138 -7.49 7.85 0.62
C MET A 138 -6.80 9.10 0.07
N TYR A 139 -5.48 9.05 -0.11
CA TYR A 139 -4.69 10.15 -0.68
C TYR A 139 -5.02 10.44 -2.15
N LEU A 140 -5.35 9.40 -2.91
CA LEU A 140 -5.76 9.51 -4.30
C LEU A 140 -7.21 10.02 -4.49
N SER A 141 -8.00 10.07 -3.42
CA SER A 141 -9.35 10.65 -3.41
C SER A 141 -9.35 12.18 -3.52
N ARG A 142 -10.51 12.80 -3.77
CA ARG A 142 -10.63 14.27 -3.88
C ARG A 142 -10.22 14.98 -2.60
N GLN A 143 -10.60 14.40 -1.46
CA GLN A 143 -10.38 14.99 -0.15
C GLN A 143 -10.51 13.95 0.95
N ILE A 144 -9.82 14.21 2.06
CA ILE A 144 -10.06 13.52 3.32
C ILE A 144 -10.73 14.50 4.29
N THR A 145 -11.81 14.07 4.91
CA THR A 145 -12.46 14.77 6.01
C THR A 145 -12.13 14.08 7.33
N HIS A 146 -11.46 14.79 8.23
CA HIS A 146 -11.04 14.31 9.55
C HIS A 146 -11.40 15.37 10.60
N GLN A 147 -12.10 14.96 11.67
CA GLN A 147 -12.52 15.85 12.76
C GLN A 147 -13.24 17.13 12.30
N GLY A 148 -14.09 16.99 11.26
CA GLY A 148 -14.91 18.09 10.72
C GLY A 148 -14.15 19.05 9.80
N LYS A 149 -12.85 18.84 9.55
CA LYS A 149 -12.07 19.58 8.56
C LYS A 149 -11.84 18.73 7.32
N SER A 150 -11.96 19.34 6.15
CA SER A 150 -11.73 18.68 4.86
C SER A 150 -10.50 19.27 4.18
N HIS A 151 -9.62 18.40 3.69
CA HIS A 151 -8.41 18.76 2.97
C HIS A 151 -8.42 18.15 1.58
N LYS A 152 -8.22 18.98 0.54
CA LYS A 152 -8.15 18.52 -0.85
C LYS A 152 -6.81 17.81 -1.11
N LEU A 153 -6.86 16.71 -1.85
CA LEU A 153 -5.71 15.88 -2.18
C LEU A 153 -5.66 15.65 -3.71
N VAL A 154 -5.15 14.50 -4.16
CA VAL A 154 -4.84 14.26 -5.57
C VAL A 154 -6.11 14.31 -6.43
N GLY A 155 -7.20 13.70 -5.96
CA GLY A 155 -8.49 13.74 -6.64
C GLY A 155 -8.50 13.11 -8.03
N VAL A 156 -7.73 12.04 -8.23
CA VAL A 156 -7.87 11.17 -9.41
C VAL A 156 -8.99 10.15 -9.21
N ILE A 157 -9.21 9.72 -7.97
CA ILE A 157 -10.40 8.98 -7.56
C ILE A 157 -11.48 10.01 -7.24
N GLU A 158 -12.55 10.02 -8.04
CA GLU A 158 -13.69 10.92 -7.88
C GLU A 158 -14.62 10.48 -6.73
N ALA A 159 -14.05 10.31 -5.54
CA ALA A 159 -14.75 10.05 -4.29
C ALA A 159 -14.15 10.90 -3.17
N ASP A 160 -14.86 11.01 -2.06
CA ASP A 160 -14.40 11.71 -0.87
C ASP A 160 -14.18 10.71 0.27
N THR A 161 -13.04 10.78 0.94
CA THR A 161 -12.77 9.96 2.12
C THR A 161 -13.28 10.67 3.38
N LEU A 162 -14.06 9.95 4.19
CA LEU A 162 -14.50 10.40 5.51
C LEU A 162 -13.92 9.50 6.60
N MET A 163 -13.13 10.10 7.51
CA MET A 163 -12.67 9.42 8.72
C MET A 163 -13.82 9.29 9.72
N THR A 164 -13.94 8.13 10.34
CA THR A 164 -14.99 7.83 11.32
C THR A 164 -14.39 7.51 12.70
N PRO A 165 -15.14 7.70 13.80
CA PRO A 165 -14.61 7.45 15.15
C PRO A 165 -14.36 5.97 15.49
N LYS A 166 -14.90 5.04 14.70
CA LYS A 166 -14.79 3.59 14.92
C LYS A 166 -14.18 2.93 13.68
N PRO A 167 -13.42 1.83 13.82
CA PRO A 167 -12.94 1.12 12.65
C PRO A 167 -14.11 0.62 11.80
N ILE A 168 -14.00 0.79 10.48
CA ILE A 168 -14.95 0.30 9.48
C ILE A 168 -14.56 -1.12 9.07
N GLY A 169 -13.35 -1.29 8.52
CA GLY A 169 -12.74 -2.59 8.23
C GLY A 169 -11.64 -2.91 9.25
N ARG A 170 -11.64 -4.15 9.76
CA ARG A 170 -10.60 -4.64 10.69
C ARG A 170 -10.45 -6.15 10.65
N GLY A 171 -9.29 -6.61 10.20
CA GLY A 171 -8.87 -8.00 10.27
C GLY A 171 -8.66 -8.62 8.88
N TYR A 172 -8.82 -9.93 8.79
CA TYR A 172 -8.58 -10.67 7.55
C TYR A 172 -9.72 -10.51 6.54
N VAL A 173 -9.34 -10.29 5.29
CA VAL A 173 -10.22 -10.14 4.12
C VAL A 173 -10.00 -11.31 3.16
N GLN A 174 -11.06 -11.75 2.49
CA GLN A 174 -10.98 -12.66 1.36
C GLN A 174 -11.59 -12.00 0.12
N LEU A 175 -10.81 -11.95 -0.95
CA LEU A 175 -11.18 -11.31 -2.21
C LEU A 175 -11.22 -12.33 -3.34
N ALA A 176 -12.11 -12.12 -4.31
CA ALA A 176 -12.07 -12.82 -5.60
C ALA A 176 -11.97 -11.80 -6.74
N PRO A 177 -11.05 -11.96 -7.70
CA PRO A 177 -10.93 -11.04 -8.83
C PRO A 177 -12.21 -11.04 -9.66
N THR A 178 -12.60 -9.86 -10.15
CA THR A 178 -13.68 -9.69 -11.13
C THR A 178 -13.13 -9.92 -12.54
N GLY A 179 -14.02 -9.97 -13.54
CA GLY A 179 -13.61 -9.97 -14.94
C GLY A 179 -12.94 -8.67 -15.41
N ASN A 180 -12.94 -7.63 -14.57
CA ASN A 180 -12.31 -6.35 -14.87
C ASN A 180 -10.90 -6.22 -14.26
N HIS A 181 -10.43 -7.23 -13.53
CA HIS A 181 -9.12 -7.15 -12.87
C HIS A 181 -8.02 -6.90 -13.91
N PRO A 182 -7.18 -5.85 -13.75
CA PRO A 182 -6.23 -5.44 -14.80
C PRO A 182 -5.04 -6.39 -14.94
N TRP A 183 -4.67 -7.08 -13.85
CA TRP A 183 -3.52 -7.97 -13.86
C TRP A 183 -3.89 -9.41 -14.26
N SER A 184 -3.00 -10.05 -14.99
CA SER A 184 -3.10 -11.46 -15.37
C SER A 184 -2.57 -12.37 -14.26
N GLY A 185 -2.97 -13.65 -14.27
CA GLY A 185 -2.46 -14.65 -13.32
C GLY A 185 -2.92 -14.48 -11.86
N VAL A 186 -3.93 -13.64 -11.62
CA VAL A 186 -4.45 -13.35 -10.27
C VAL A 186 -5.17 -14.58 -9.70
N SER A 187 -4.87 -14.90 -8.45
CA SER A 187 -5.49 -16.02 -7.74
C SER A 187 -7.01 -15.87 -7.65
N LYS A 188 -7.75 -16.97 -7.85
CA LYS A 188 -9.23 -16.99 -7.76
C LYS A 188 -9.76 -16.55 -6.40
N GLN A 189 -8.94 -16.73 -5.36
CA GLN A 189 -9.21 -16.28 -4.02
C GLN A 189 -7.92 -15.77 -3.39
N ILE A 190 -7.97 -14.56 -2.86
CA ILE A 190 -6.83 -13.83 -2.29
C ILE A 190 -7.12 -13.63 -0.81
N SER A 191 -6.15 -13.99 0.04
CA SER A 191 -6.19 -13.66 1.47
C SER A 191 -5.42 -12.37 1.68
N ALA A 192 -6.07 -11.41 2.31
CA ALA A 192 -5.56 -10.08 2.57
C ALA A 192 -5.97 -9.66 3.99
N HIS A 193 -5.69 -8.41 4.36
CA HIS A 193 -6.20 -7.82 5.57
C HIS A 193 -6.55 -6.35 5.34
N GLU A 194 -7.39 -5.82 6.20
CA GLU A 194 -7.79 -4.42 6.18
C GLU A 194 -7.76 -3.86 7.60
N PHE A 195 -7.40 -2.59 7.72
CA PHE A 195 -7.51 -1.85 8.96
C PHE A 195 -7.71 -0.38 8.64
N HIS A 196 -8.96 0.06 8.59
CA HIS A 196 -9.29 1.44 8.25
C HIS A 196 -10.46 1.99 9.06
N TYR A 197 -10.35 3.27 9.40
CA TYR A 197 -11.38 4.05 10.08
C TYR A 197 -12.17 4.89 9.09
N SER A 198 -11.80 4.85 7.80
CA SER A 198 -12.40 5.64 6.75
C SER A 198 -13.45 4.87 5.96
N LYS A 199 -14.33 5.63 5.31
CA LYS A 199 -15.18 5.16 4.23
C LYS A 199 -15.09 6.13 3.06
N LEU A 200 -15.42 5.66 1.87
CA LEU A 200 -15.59 6.52 0.70
C LEU A 200 -17.06 6.95 0.57
N GLU A 201 -17.26 8.22 0.25
CA GLU A 201 -18.54 8.84 -0.07
C GLU A 201 -18.49 9.42 -1.49
N ASN A 202 -19.68 9.69 -2.06
CA ASN A 202 -19.82 10.31 -3.38
C ASN A 202 -19.07 9.57 -4.51
N ILE A 203 -19.02 8.24 -4.43
CA ILE A 203 -18.46 7.37 -5.46
C ILE A 203 -19.44 7.26 -6.63
N ASP A 204 -18.97 7.37 -7.88
CA ASP A 204 -19.80 7.12 -9.06
C ASP A 204 -20.33 5.66 -9.02
N PRO A 205 -21.65 5.43 -9.10
CA PRO A 205 -22.24 4.09 -9.20
C PRO A 205 -21.67 3.22 -10.35
N LYS A 206 -21.11 3.84 -11.39
CA LYS A 206 -20.46 3.18 -12.54
C LYS A 206 -19.00 2.79 -12.30
N THR A 207 -18.45 3.09 -11.13
CA THR A 207 -17.08 2.72 -10.76
C THR A 207 -16.87 1.21 -10.92
N HIS A 208 -15.78 0.84 -11.58
CA HIS A 208 -15.37 -0.56 -11.71
C HIS A 208 -14.47 -0.97 -10.56
N TYR A 209 -14.56 -2.25 -10.19
CA TYR A 209 -13.85 -2.82 -9.06
C TYR A 209 -13.11 -4.08 -9.50
N ALA A 210 -11.86 -4.24 -9.04
CA ALA A 210 -11.02 -5.40 -9.30
C ALA A 210 -11.45 -6.62 -8.49
N TYR A 211 -12.11 -6.42 -7.34
CA TYR A 211 -12.43 -7.50 -6.42
C TYR A 211 -13.90 -7.54 -6.01
N LYS A 212 -14.42 -8.76 -5.87
CA LYS A 212 -15.56 -9.06 -5.00
C LYS A 212 -15.03 -9.36 -3.61
N VAL A 213 -15.64 -8.78 -2.59
CA VAL A 213 -15.35 -9.07 -1.18
C VAL A 213 -16.15 -10.31 -0.79
N LEU A 214 -15.45 -11.41 -0.49
CA LEU A 214 -16.05 -12.66 0.01
C LEU A 214 -16.18 -12.64 1.53
N ARG A 215 -15.26 -11.96 2.21
CA ARG A 215 -15.23 -11.73 3.65
C ARG A 215 -14.45 -10.45 3.93
N GLY A 216 -14.92 -9.62 4.86
CA GLY A 216 -14.35 -8.30 5.16
C GLY A 216 -15.26 -7.18 4.69
N VAL A 217 -14.71 -5.96 4.62
CA VAL A 217 -15.46 -4.76 4.27
C VAL A 217 -15.04 -4.21 2.90
N GLY A 218 -13.75 -4.00 2.64
CA GLY A 218 -13.30 -3.31 1.44
C GLY A 218 -13.95 -1.93 1.29
N VAL A 219 -14.39 -1.58 0.08
CA VAL A 219 -15.06 -0.27 -0.17
C VAL A 219 -16.49 -0.25 0.37
N ASP A 220 -17.26 -1.33 0.21
CA ASP A 220 -18.72 -1.32 0.49
C ASP A 220 -19.32 -2.65 0.99
N ASN A 221 -18.50 -3.53 1.57
CA ASN A 221 -18.80 -4.91 1.98
C ASN A 221 -19.06 -5.89 0.84
N LYS A 222 -18.99 -5.45 -0.42
CA LYS A 222 -19.25 -6.29 -1.60
C LYS A 222 -18.11 -6.21 -2.60
N ARG A 223 -17.45 -5.07 -2.68
CA ARG A 223 -16.46 -4.73 -3.71
C ARG A 223 -15.27 -4.01 -3.09
N ASP A 224 -14.11 -4.21 -3.69
CA ASP A 224 -12.87 -3.50 -3.36
C ASP A 224 -11.99 -3.36 -4.62
N GLY A 225 -10.97 -2.50 -4.55
CA GLY A 225 -10.05 -2.26 -5.66
C GLY A 225 -10.67 -1.41 -6.76
N ILE A 226 -10.84 -0.11 -6.52
CA ILE A 226 -11.30 0.88 -7.51
C ILE A 226 -10.36 0.88 -8.72
N LEU A 227 -10.95 0.84 -9.91
CA LEU A 227 -10.26 0.88 -11.20
C LEU A 227 -10.55 2.18 -11.94
N ILE A 228 -9.50 2.96 -12.21
CA ILE A 228 -9.56 4.23 -12.96
C ILE A 228 -8.28 4.34 -13.80
N HIS A 229 -8.35 4.58 -15.11
CA HIS A 229 -7.16 4.51 -15.99
C HIS A 229 -6.39 3.18 -15.78
N ASN A 230 -5.10 3.26 -15.46
CA ASN A 230 -4.25 2.13 -15.08
C ASN A 230 -4.00 2.05 -13.54
N LEU A 231 -4.86 2.71 -12.75
CA LEU A 231 -4.85 2.67 -11.29
C LEU A 231 -5.72 1.52 -10.77
N LEU A 232 -5.16 0.76 -9.83
CA LEU A 232 -5.88 -0.09 -8.89
C LEU A 232 -5.68 0.43 -7.46
N ALA A 233 -6.75 0.92 -6.83
CA ALA A 233 -6.73 1.44 -5.46
C ALA A 233 -7.67 0.64 -4.54
N THR A 234 -7.16 0.05 -3.46
CA THR A 234 -7.89 -0.89 -2.59
C THR A 234 -7.80 -0.49 -1.12
N TYR A 235 -8.81 -0.82 -0.31
CA TYR A 235 -8.66 -0.74 1.16
C TYR A 235 -7.90 -1.93 1.74
N SER A 236 -7.99 -3.07 1.07
CA SER A 236 -7.26 -4.27 1.44
C SER A 236 -5.77 -4.13 1.16
N HIS A 237 -4.96 -4.57 2.12
CA HIS A 237 -3.52 -4.75 1.99
C HIS A 237 -3.21 -6.17 1.51
N LEU A 238 -2.55 -6.26 0.36
CA LEU A 238 -2.03 -7.51 -0.15
C LEU A 238 -0.69 -7.81 0.52
N ARG A 239 -0.30 -9.09 0.45
CA ARG A 239 1.02 -9.54 0.83
C ARG A 239 1.46 -10.58 -0.18
N ASN A 240 2.70 -10.49 -0.64
CA ASN A 240 3.30 -11.34 -1.65
C ASN A 240 3.73 -12.68 -1.03
N VAL A 241 2.75 -13.50 -0.62
CA VAL A 241 2.97 -14.79 0.06
C VAL A 241 1.99 -15.85 -0.41
N GLY A 242 2.43 -17.11 -0.31
CA GLY A 242 1.60 -18.26 -0.67
C GLY A 242 1.18 -18.22 -2.13
N SER A 243 -0.13 -18.19 -2.39
CA SER A 243 -0.68 -18.13 -3.75
C SER A 243 -0.88 -16.70 -4.28
N ASN A 244 -0.52 -15.67 -3.52
CA ASN A 244 -0.66 -14.29 -3.93
C ASN A 244 0.69 -13.71 -4.35
N HIS A 245 0.91 -13.60 -5.66
CA HIS A 245 2.13 -13.04 -6.25
C HIS A 245 1.85 -11.66 -6.85
N TRP A 246 1.24 -10.77 -6.06
CA TRP A 246 0.72 -9.50 -6.56
C TRP A 246 1.82 -8.62 -7.17
N VAL A 247 3.04 -8.69 -6.63
CA VAL A 247 4.18 -7.90 -7.12
C VAL A 247 4.54 -8.33 -8.54
N GLU A 248 4.67 -9.64 -8.79
CA GLU A 248 4.92 -10.17 -10.13
C GLU A 248 3.79 -9.81 -11.11
N GLN A 249 2.54 -9.91 -10.66
CA GLN A 249 1.36 -9.57 -11.45
C GLN A 249 1.35 -8.08 -11.84
N PHE A 250 1.68 -7.19 -10.90
CA PHE A 250 1.79 -5.76 -11.15
C PHE A 250 2.98 -5.43 -12.07
N VAL A 251 4.14 -6.05 -11.86
CA VAL A 251 5.32 -5.87 -12.74
C VAL A 251 5.03 -6.33 -14.17
N ASN A 252 4.32 -7.44 -14.34
CA ASN A 252 3.90 -7.90 -15.67
C ASN A 252 2.90 -6.93 -16.33
N PHE A 253 1.97 -6.37 -15.55
CA PHE A 253 1.07 -5.32 -16.04
C PHE A 253 1.82 -4.08 -16.51
N ILE A 254 2.84 -3.61 -15.76
CA ILE A 254 3.70 -2.49 -16.16
C ILE A 254 4.38 -2.80 -17.52
N LYS A 255 4.96 -4.00 -17.65
CA LYS A 255 5.62 -4.44 -18.90
C LYS A 255 4.64 -4.42 -20.08
N ASP A 256 3.41 -4.84 -19.88
CA ASP A 256 2.42 -4.90 -20.95
C ASP A 256 1.96 -3.50 -21.39
N ILE A 257 1.75 -2.57 -20.45
CA ILE A 257 1.44 -1.17 -20.77
C ILE A 257 2.58 -0.50 -21.54
N LYS A 258 3.85 -0.74 -21.15
CA LYS A 258 5.04 -0.20 -21.84
C LYS A 258 5.19 -0.72 -23.28
N LYS A 259 4.75 -1.95 -23.58
CA LYS A 259 4.78 -2.48 -24.96
C LYS A 259 3.71 -1.85 -25.86
N THR A 260 2.65 -1.30 -25.27
CA THR A 260 1.50 -0.73 -26.00
C THR A 260 1.54 0.80 -26.11
N SER A 261 2.49 1.45 -25.44
CA SER A 261 2.70 2.91 -25.45
C SER A 261 3.71 3.30 -26.52
#